data_AF-A0AAW7EPK0-F1
#
_entry.id   AF-A0AAW7EPK0-F1
#
_cell.length_a   1.000
_cell.length_b   1.000
_cell.length_c   1.000
_cell.angle_alpha   90.00
_cell.angle_beta   90.00
_cell.angle_gamma   90.00
#
_symmetry.space_group_name_H-M   'P 1'
#
loop_
_entity.id
_entity.type
_entity.pdbx_description
1 polymer ?
#
loop_
_entity_poly.entity_id
_entity_poly.type
_entity_poly.pdbx_seq_one_letter_code
_entity_poly.pdbx_strand_id
1 'polypeptide(L)'
;MINQEQTSLSWLDEEINSSVFSDRRRASRFKSLMQKLWRGMGNSLPFACQDNAATKAAYRFLSSDRIDEQHLLQGHSEATSQRIYALQGEKILLLQDTTTFGYHRDNPDAVGFAGNHT
;
A
#
# COMPACT_ATOMS: atom_id res chain seq x y z
N MET A 1 10.46 -8.35 29.31
CA MET A 1 10.85 -8.50 27.89
C MET A 1 9.64 -9.06 27.16
N ILE A 2 8.96 -8.23 26.37
CA ILE A 2 7.83 -8.68 25.57
C ILE A 2 8.44 -9.45 24.38
N ASN A 3 8.21 -10.76 24.33
CA ASN A 3 8.42 -11.56 23.13
C ASN A 3 7.56 -10.94 22.04
N GLN A 4 8.17 -10.22 21.11
CA GLN A 4 7.49 -9.86 19.87
C GLN A 4 7.29 -11.18 19.12
N GLU A 5 6.09 -11.75 19.28
CA GLU A 5 5.61 -12.82 18.42
C GLU A 5 5.94 -12.43 16.98
N GLN A 6 6.65 -13.34 16.34
CA GLN A 6 6.95 -13.29 14.92
C GLN A 6 5.62 -13.48 14.20
N THR A 7 4.78 -12.44 14.17
CA THR A 7 3.49 -12.48 13.49
C THR A 7 3.80 -12.79 12.03
N SER A 8 3.42 -13.99 11.60
CA SER A 8 3.51 -14.38 10.20
C SER A 8 2.76 -13.32 9.39
N LEU A 9 3.45 -12.67 8.45
CA LEU A 9 2.83 -11.71 7.52
C LEU A 9 2.02 -12.42 6.43
N SER A 10 1.42 -13.57 6.76
CA SER A 10 0.61 -14.38 5.84
C SER A 10 -0.63 -13.61 5.38
N TRP A 11 -1.29 -12.91 6.29
CA TRP A 11 -2.43 -12.06 5.95
C TRP A 11 -2.06 -10.99 4.91
N LEU A 12 -0.87 -10.39 5.04
CA LEU A 12 -0.41 -9.37 4.09
C LEU A 12 -0.14 -9.98 2.73
N ASP A 13 0.46 -11.18 2.72
CA ASP A 13 0.67 -11.94 1.50
C ASP A 13 -0.68 -12.24 0.83
N GLU A 14 -1.71 -12.65 1.57
CA GLU A 14 -3.08 -12.86 1.06
C GLU A 14 -3.69 -11.59 0.47
N GLU A 15 -3.51 -10.43 1.13
CA GLU A 15 -4.05 -9.15 0.65
C GLU A 15 -3.42 -8.67 -0.66
N ILE A 16 -2.18 -9.05 -0.95
CA ILE A 16 -1.46 -8.51 -2.11
C ILE A 16 -1.16 -9.56 -3.18
N ASN A 17 -1.48 -10.83 -2.95
CA ASN A 17 -1.08 -11.94 -3.80
C ASN A 17 -1.58 -11.80 -5.24
N SER A 18 -2.79 -11.26 -5.42
CA SER A 18 -3.39 -11.08 -6.75
C SER A 18 -2.94 -9.82 -7.47
N SER A 19 -1.99 -9.06 -6.92
CA SER A 19 -1.48 -7.86 -7.57
C SER A 19 -0.68 -8.23 -8.82
N VAL A 20 -1.07 -7.70 -9.98
CA VAL A 20 -0.46 -8.03 -11.27
C VAL A 20 0.63 -7.02 -11.59
N PHE A 21 1.83 -7.51 -11.93
CA PHE A 21 2.94 -6.68 -12.40
C PHE A 21 3.53 -7.24 -13.68
N SER A 22 4.00 -6.34 -14.55
CA SER A 22 4.66 -6.69 -15.83
C SER A 22 5.99 -7.44 -15.69
N ASP A 23 6.64 -7.39 -14.52
CA ASP A 23 7.90 -8.09 -14.24
C ASP A 23 7.90 -8.64 -12.81
N ARG A 24 8.34 -9.90 -12.64
CA ARG A 24 8.45 -10.59 -11.34
C ARG A 24 9.28 -9.82 -10.31
N ARG A 25 10.31 -9.08 -10.74
CA ARG A 25 11.14 -8.24 -9.86
C ARG A 25 10.33 -7.12 -9.22
N ARG A 26 9.31 -6.59 -9.91
CA ARG A 26 8.41 -5.58 -9.35
C ARG A 26 7.48 -6.18 -8.31
N ALA A 27 6.87 -7.34 -8.61
CA ALA A 27 6.06 -8.07 -7.65
C ALA A 27 6.85 -8.39 -6.37
N SER A 28 8.09 -8.87 -6.50
CA SER A 28 8.96 -9.13 -5.35
C SER A 28 9.30 -7.87 -4.56
N ARG A 29 9.57 -6.75 -5.23
CA ARG A 29 9.81 -5.45 -4.56
C ARG A 29 8.58 -4.93 -3.86
N PHE A 30 7.41 -5.02 -4.48
CA PHE A 30 6.13 -4.63 -3.89
C PHE A 30 5.89 -5.39 -2.59
N LYS A 31 5.99 -6.72 -2.64
CA LYS A 31 5.88 -7.58 -1.45
C LYS A 31 6.85 -7.17 -0.34
N SER A 32 8.14 -7.02 -0.67
CA SER A 32 9.15 -6.62 0.31
C SER A 32 8.87 -5.23 0.89
N LEU A 33 8.45 -4.27 0.07
CA LEU A 33 8.12 -2.92 0.49
C LEU A 33 6.92 -2.92 1.43
N MET A 34 5.83 -3.63 1.10
CA MET A 34 4.65 -3.73 1.96
C MET A 34 4.98 -4.34 3.33
N GLN A 35 5.80 -5.40 3.35
CA GLN A 35 6.24 -6.00 4.60
C GLN A 35 7.10 -5.06 5.46
N LYS A 36 7.95 -4.24 4.82
CA LYS A 36 8.76 -3.21 5.51
C LYS A 36 7.88 -2.08 6.06
N LEU A 37 6.95 -1.57 5.27
CA LEU A 37 6.00 -0.53 5.68
C LEU A 37 5.10 -1.01 6.82
N TRP A 38 4.63 -2.25 6.78
CA TRP A 38 3.85 -2.84 7.87
C TRP A 38 4.65 -2.94 9.17
N ARG A 39 5.88 -3.44 9.13
CA ARG A 39 6.72 -3.52 10.33
C ARG A 39 7.13 -2.15 10.87
N GLY A 40 7.22 -1.16 9.98
CA GLY A 40 7.61 0.21 10.29
C GLY A 40 6.47 1.22 10.20
N MET A 41 5.22 0.84 10.48
CA MET A 41 4.07 1.74 10.33
C MET A 41 4.31 3.08 11.04
N GLY A 42 3.99 4.18 10.35
CA GLY A 42 4.20 5.54 10.84
C GLY A 42 5.63 6.07 10.68
N ASN A 43 6.62 5.23 10.37
CA ASN A 43 7.98 5.68 10.14
C ASN A 43 8.18 6.19 8.70
N SER A 44 9.23 7.00 8.51
CA SER A 44 9.68 7.38 7.18
C SER A 44 10.16 6.17 6.37
N LEU A 45 10.08 6.26 5.04
CA LEU A 45 10.57 5.20 4.13
C LEU A 45 12.02 4.77 4.42
N PRO A 46 12.99 5.69 4.64
CA PRO A 46 14.36 5.31 4.99
C PRO A 46 14.43 4.51 6.30
N PHE A 47 13.67 4.93 7.31
CA PHE A 47 13.68 4.27 8.61
C PHE A 47 13.03 2.88 8.55
N ALA A 48 11.91 2.74 7.84
CA ALA A 48 11.28 1.44 7.61
C ALA A 48 12.16 0.51 6.76
N CYS A 49 12.94 1.05 5.83
CA CYS A 49 13.81 0.27 4.96
C CYS A 49 15.10 -0.22 5.62
N GLN A 50 15.60 0.50 6.63
CA GLN A 50 16.80 0.19 7.44
C GLN A 50 18.14 0.09 6.69
N ASP A 51 18.16 0.25 5.38
CA ASP A 51 19.38 0.30 4.56
C ASP A 51 19.22 1.20 3.32
N ASN A 52 20.33 1.74 2.83
CA ASN A 52 20.33 2.69 1.71
C ASN A 52 19.89 2.06 0.38
N ALA A 53 20.23 0.79 0.14
CA ALA A 53 19.92 0.12 -1.11
C ALA A 53 18.41 -0.13 -1.22
N ALA A 54 17.78 -0.61 -0.14
CA ALA A 54 16.35 -0.79 -0.05
C ALA A 54 15.58 0.53 -0.06
N THR A 55 16.08 1.55 0.63
CA THR A 55 15.50 2.89 0.59
C THR A 55 15.45 3.42 -0.84
N LYS A 56 16.57 3.32 -1.58
CA LYS A 56 16.64 3.71 -2.99
C LYS A 56 15.73 2.85 -3.87
N ALA A 57 15.61 1.55 -3.58
CA ALA A 57 14.71 0.67 -4.31
C ALA A 57 13.23 1.02 -4.08
N ALA A 58 12.86 1.39 -2.85
CA ALA A 58 11.51 1.84 -2.49
C ALA A 58 11.15 3.13 -3.23
N TYR A 59 12.02 4.15 -3.19
CA TYR A 59 11.79 5.39 -3.95
C TYR A 59 11.67 5.13 -5.46
N ARG A 60 12.57 4.34 -6.05
CA ARG A 60 12.49 3.98 -7.48
C ARG A 60 11.24 3.19 -7.84
N PHE A 61 10.72 2.39 -6.93
CA PHE A 61 9.49 1.64 -7.14
C PHE A 61 8.29 2.58 -7.14
N LEU A 62 8.19 3.47 -6.14
CA LEU A 62 7.10 4.43 -5.99
C LEU A 62 7.13 5.57 -7.03
N SER A 63 8.31 5.93 -7.55
CA SER A 63 8.47 6.97 -8.58
C SER A 63 8.46 6.42 -10.01
N SER A 64 8.14 5.14 -10.20
CA SER A 64 8.17 4.48 -11.51
C SER A 64 6.90 4.80 -12.31
N ASP A 65 7.08 5.33 -13.51
CA ASP A 65 6.02 5.55 -14.53
C ASP A 65 5.23 4.28 -14.89
N ARG A 66 5.80 3.10 -14.66
CA ARG A 66 5.15 1.81 -14.96
C ARG A 66 4.38 1.20 -13.78
N ILE A 67 4.22 1.95 -12.68
CA ILE A 67 3.42 1.55 -11.52
C ILE A 67 2.40 2.65 -11.28
N ASP A 68 1.12 2.29 -11.27
CA ASP A 68 0.02 3.19 -10.92
C ASP A 68 -0.74 2.67 -9.70
N GLU A 69 -1.78 3.38 -9.28
CA GLU A 69 -2.65 3.03 -8.16
C GLU A 69 -3.32 1.66 -8.32
N GLN A 70 -3.70 1.28 -9.54
CA GLN A 70 -4.39 0.02 -9.80
C GLN A 70 -3.45 -1.14 -9.48
N HIS A 71 -2.18 -1.06 -9.85
CA HIS A 71 -1.19 -2.08 -9.49
C HIS A 71 -1.04 -2.27 -7.97
N LEU A 72 -1.24 -1.20 -7.18
CA LEU A 72 -1.10 -1.24 -5.72
C LEU A 72 -2.38 -1.73 -5.02
N LEU A 73 -3.55 -1.39 -5.55
CA LEU A 73 -4.85 -1.65 -4.91
C LEU A 73 -5.57 -2.89 -5.44
N GLN A 74 -5.21 -3.40 -6.63
CA GLN A 74 -5.89 -4.52 -7.25
C GLN A 74 -5.90 -5.76 -6.35
N GLY A 75 -4.73 -6.16 -5.81
CA GLY A 75 -4.65 -7.33 -4.94
C GLY A 75 -5.61 -7.24 -3.76
N HIS A 76 -5.62 -6.09 -3.09
CA HIS A 76 -6.49 -5.85 -1.93
C HIS A 76 -7.98 -5.85 -2.30
N SER A 77 -8.30 -5.29 -3.47
CA SER A 77 -9.67 -5.25 -4.00
C SER A 77 -10.17 -6.67 -4.33
N GLU A 78 -9.31 -7.50 -4.92
CA GLU A 78 -9.62 -8.90 -5.20
C GLU A 78 -9.74 -9.74 -3.93
N ALA A 79 -8.84 -9.58 -2.97
CA ALA A 79 -8.93 -10.26 -1.67
C ALA A 79 -10.22 -9.89 -0.92
N THR A 80 -10.61 -8.61 -0.96
CA THR A 80 -11.88 -8.14 -0.42
C THR A 80 -13.08 -8.74 -1.16
N SER A 81 -13.03 -8.80 -2.49
CA SER A 81 -14.09 -9.43 -3.30
C SER A 81 -14.24 -10.92 -3.01
N GLN A 82 -13.14 -11.64 -2.80
CA GLN A 82 -13.15 -13.06 -2.41
C GLN A 82 -13.77 -13.27 -1.03
N ARG A 83 -13.45 -12.42 -0.06
CA ARG A 83 -14.09 -12.46 1.27
C ARG A 83 -15.60 -12.20 1.18
N ILE A 84 -16.02 -11.22 0.39
CA ILE A 84 -17.44 -10.93 0.14
C ILE A 84 -18.12 -12.13 -0.52
N TYR A 85 -17.49 -12.72 -1.54
CA TYR A 85 -18.02 -13.91 -2.21
C TYR A 85 -18.16 -15.10 -1.27
N ALA A 86 -17.27 -15.26 -0.28
CA ALA A 86 -17.36 -16.33 0.71
C ALA A 86 -18.54 -16.16 1.69
N LEU A 87 -19.10 -14.96 1.83
CA LEU A 87 -20.25 -14.64 2.70
C LEU A 87 -21.60 -14.83 1.99
N GLN A 88 -21.71 -15.79 1.06
CA GLN A 88 -22.93 -15.97 0.25
C GLN A 88 -24.19 -16.06 1.14
N GLY A 89 -25.16 -15.18 0.87
CA GLY A 89 -26.44 -15.15 1.59
C GLY A 89 -26.46 -14.33 2.88
N GLU A 90 -25.30 -13.80 3.32
CA GLU A 90 -25.21 -12.90 4.46
C GLU A 90 -25.54 -11.45 4.07
N LYS A 91 -25.96 -10.65 5.05
CA LYS A 91 -26.13 -9.20 4.86
C LYS A 91 -24.78 -8.51 5.01
N ILE A 92 -24.43 -7.68 4.02
CA ILE A 92 -23.18 -6.91 4.03
C ILE A 92 -23.51 -5.43 4.21
N LEU A 93 -22.78 -4.77 5.11
CA LEU A 93 -22.82 -3.32 5.28
C LEU A 93 -21.69 -2.68 4.48
N LEU A 94 -22.03 -1.91 3.43
CA LEU A 94 -21.06 -1.12 2.68
C LEU A 94 -20.99 0.29 3.27
N LEU A 95 -19.93 0.56 4.03
CA LEU A 95 -19.66 1.89 4.56
C LEU A 95 -18.96 2.72 3.49
N GLN A 96 -19.51 3.89 3.18
CA GLN A 96 -18.91 4.85 2.26
C GLN A 96 -18.78 6.20 2.96
N ASP A 97 -17.61 6.81 2.84
CA ASP A 97 -17.31 8.15 3.30
C ASP A 97 -16.29 8.79 2.34
N THR A 98 -16.11 10.11 2.42
CA THR A 98 -15.10 10.85 1.63
C THR A 98 -14.15 11.56 2.57
N THR A 99 -12.85 11.37 2.34
CA THR A 99 -11.78 12.06 3.08
C THR A 99 -10.85 12.81 2.14
N THR A 100 -10.07 13.75 2.67
CA THR A 100 -9.12 14.57 1.92
C THR A 100 -7.73 14.51 2.54
N PHE A 101 -6.71 14.30 1.71
CA PHE A 101 -5.31 14.39 2.14
C PHE A 101 -4.71 15.75 1.74
N GLY A 102 -4.31 16.54 2.73
CA GLY A 102 -3.59 17.81 2.52
C GLY A 102 -2.08 17.63 2.52
N TYR A 103 -1.37 18.30 1.62
CA TYR A 103 0.10 18.25 1.53
C TYR A 103 0.68 19.66 1.40
N HIS A 104 1.81 19.92 2.05
CA HIS A 104 2.66 21.09 1.75
C HIS A 104 3.66 20.72 0.66
N ARG A 105 3.73 21.50 -0.43
CA ARG A 105 4.49 21.17 -1.65
C ARG A 105 5.00 22.43 -2.32
N ASP A 106 6.11 22.32 -3.03
CA ASP A 106 6.68 23.43 -3.82
C ASP A 106 5.78 23.83 -5.01
N ASN A 107 5.08 22.85 -5.60
CA ASN A 107 4.10 23.07 -6.68
C ASN A 107 2.71 22.57 -6.24
N PRO A 108 1.83 23.46 -5.73
CA PRO A 108 0.48 23.11 -5.31
C PRO A 108 -0.42 22.56 -6.43
N ASP A 109 -0.26 23.05 -7.66
CA ASP A 109 -1.13 22.73 -8.80
C ASP A 109 -0.94 21.29 -9.34
N ALA A 110 0.05 20.56 -8.83
CA ALA A 110 0.29 19.16 -9.19
C ALA A 110 -0.76 18.18 -8.61
N VAL A 111 -1.65 18.64 -7.71
CA VAL A 111 -2.77 17.88 -7.15
C VAL A 111 -4.02 18.74 -7.08
N GLY A 112 -5.19 18.12 -6.89
CA GLY A 112 -6.46 18.83 -6.79
C GLY A 112 -6.55 19.74 -5.56
N PHE A 113 -7.38 20.79 -5.66
CA PHE A 113 -7.63 21.72 -4.57
C PHE A 113 -8.56 21.12 -3.52
N ALA A 114 -8.12 21.19 -2.25
CA ALA A 114 -8.84 20.68 -1.09
C ALA A 114 -9.62 21.76 -0.31
N GLY A 115 -9.50 23.03 -0.71
CA GLY A 115 -10.08 24.18 -0.02
C GLY A 115 -9.71 25.49 -0.69
N ASN A 116 -9.98 26.61 -0.02
CA ASN A 116 -9.71 27.95 -0.56
C ASN A 116 -8.25 28.35 -0.35
N HIS A 117 -7.58 28.81 -1.42
CA HIS A 117 -6.35 29.58 -1.33
C HIS A 117 -6.70 31.05 -1.07
N THR A 118 -6.46 31.53 0.15
CA THR A 118 -6.35 32.97 0.44
C THR A 118 -4.89 33.38 0.49
#